data_AF-A0A4Y2X2L6-F1
#
_entry.id   AF-A0A4Y2X2L6-F1
#
_cell.length_a   1.000
_cell.length_b   1.000
_cell.length_c   1.000
_cell.angle_alpha   90.00
_cell.angle_beta   90.00
_cell.angle_gamma   90.00
#
_symmetry.space_group_name_H-M   'P 1'
#
loop_
_entity.id
_entity.type
_entity.pdbx_description
1 polymer ?
#
loop_
_entity_poly.entity_id
_entity_poly.type
_entity_poly.pdbx_seq_one_letter_code
_entity_poly.pdbx_strand_id
1 'polypeptide(L)'
;MEEAGRSLEWLKLGDNQLSAIPAESLRRLEKLMDLNLRRNRIDKILKDDFKDYGSTLQFIYLQENRIHTIEMNALSELDSLGWLYLSFNKLSVVSNETFHSVLDTLQAIDLSGECLNSFLTVVLLITD
;
A
#
# COMPACT_ATOMS: atom_id res chain seq x y z
N MET A 1 13.68 24.36 -8.05
CA MET A 1 12.44 23.61 -7.76
C MET A 1 12.62 22.08 -7.88
N GLU A 2 13.67 21.55 -8.52
CA GLU A 2 13.86 20.10 -8.66
C GLU A 2 14.38 19.35 -7.42
N GLU A 3 15.02 20.03 -6.45
CA GLU A 3 15.60 19.37 -5.28
C GLU A 3 14.58 18.93 -4.22
N ALA A 4 13.41 19.57 -4.18
CA ALA A 4 12.38 19.25 -3.20
C ALA A 4 11.84 17.82 -3.38
N GLY A 5 11.75 17.32 -4.61
CA GLY A 5 11.29 15.95 -4.87
C GLY A 5 12.27 14.89 -4.35
N ARG A 6 13.57 15.15 -4.38
CA ARG A 6 14.62 14.20 -4.00
C ARG A 6 14.94 14.16 -2.51
N SER A 7 14.23 14.95 -1.71
CA SER A 7 14.42 15.03 -0.26
C SER A 7 13.13 14.78 0.52
N LEU A 8 11.98 14.66 -0.14
CA LEU A 8 10.71 14.46 0.54
C LEU A 8 10.60 13.02 1.05
N GLU A 9 10.50 12.87 2.36
CA GLU A 9 10.38 11.57 3.04
C GLU A 9 8.93 11.25 3.43
N TRP A 10 8.06 12.25 3.60
CA TRP A 10 6.65 12.07 3.95
C TRP A 10 5.74 12.87 3.01
N LEU A 11 4.72 12.22 2.46
CA LEU A 11 3.73 12.85 1.61
C LEU A 11 2.31 12.56 2.09
N LYS A 12 1.54 13.63 2.37
CA LYS A 12 0.15 13.55 2.82
C LYS A 12 -0.80 13.96 1.71
N LEU A 13 -1.51 12.98 1.16
CA LEU A 13 -2.57 13.13 0.15
C LEU A 13 -3.91 12.56 0.64
N GLY A 14 -4.04 12.29 1.93
CA GLY A 14 -5.29 11.83 2.53
C GLY A 14 -6.42 12.85 2.43
N ASP A 15 -7.66 12.39 2.57
CA ASP A 15 -8.87 13.21 2.56
C ASP A 15 -9.07 13.99 1.24
N ASN A 16 -8.75 13.34 0.12
CA ASN A 16 -8.92 13.89 -1.22
C ASN A 16 -9.92 13.05 -2.04
N GLN A 17 -9.92 13.25 -3.36
CA GLN A 17 -10.81 12.54 -4.30
C GLN A 17 -10.03 11.73 -5.33
N LEU A 18 -8.83 11.27 -4.98
CA LEU A 18 -8.00 10.47 -5.88
C LEU A 18 -8.72 9.15 -6.20
N SER A 19 -8.88 8.86 -7.48
CA SER A 19 -9.46 7.60 -7.96
C SER A 19 -8.41 6.51 -8.20
N ALA A 20 -7.13 6.87 -8.16
CA ALA A 20 -5.99 5.97 -8.34
C ALA A 20 -4.76 6.53 -7.61
N ILE A 21 -3.77 5.68 -7.36
CA ILE A 21 -2.45 6.10 -6.89
C ILE A 21 -1.78 6.89 -8.03
N PRO A 22 -1.34 8.15 -7.81
CA PRO A 22 -0.78 8.97 -8.87
C PRO A 22 0.68 8.63 -9.17
N ALA A 23 0.98 7.36 -9.44
CA ALA A 23 2.33 6.77 -9.51
C ALA A 23 3.31 7.60 -10.36
N GLU A 24 2.91 7.99 -11.58
CA GLU A 24 3.71 8.82 -12.49
C GLU A 24 4.07 10.18 -11.89
N SER A 25 3.16 10.79 -11.14
CA SER A 25 3.41 12.09 -10.48
C SER A 25 4.31 11.95 -9.26
N LEU A 26 4.26 10.80 -8.58
CA LEU A 26 5.07 10.54 -7.40
C LEU A 26 6.48 10.10 -7.76
N ARG A 27 6.71 9.47 -8.92
CA ARG A 27 7.95 8.77 -9.30
C ARG A 27 9.29 9.46 -9.00
N ARG A 28 9.32 10.79 -8.93
CA ARG A 28 10.51 11.58 -8.60
C ARG A 28 10.82 11.67 -7.10
N LEU A 29 9.94 11.16 -6.25
CA LEU A 29 10.05 11.19 -4.79
C LEU A 29 10.93 10.04 -4.28
N GLU A 30 12.18 10.00 -4.77
CA GLU A 30 13.11 8.88 -4.60
C GLU A 30 13.37 8.51 -3.12
N LYS A 31 13.15 9.43 -2.18
CA LYS A 31 13.34 9.23 -0.73
C LYS A 31 12.03 9.04 0.05
N LEU A 32 10.91 8.86 -0.62
CA LEU A 32 9.61 8.77 0.05
C LEU A 32 9.55 7.53 0.94
N MET A 33 9.34 7.73 2.24
CA MET A 33 9.22 6.69 3.25
C MET A 33 7.79 6.48 3.72
N ASP A 34 6.99 7.55 3.74
CA ASP A 34 5.62 7.55 4.23
C ASP A 34 4.69 8.18 3.21
N LEU A 35 3.77 7.37 2.71
CA LEU A 35 2.75 7.79 1.75
C LEU A 35 1.36 7.63 2.36
N ASN A 36 0.73 8.78 2.64
CA ASN A 36 -0.62 8.81 3.16
C ASN A 36 -1.64 9.11 2.05
N LEU A 37 -2.44 8.10 1.71
CA LEU A 37 -3.51 8.13 0.71
C LEU A 37 -4.87 7.78 1.31
N ARG A 38 -5.01 7.84 2.64
CA ARG A 38 -6.26 7.47 3.34
C ARG A 38 -7.45 8.31 2.87
N ARG A 39 -8.67 7.79 2.99
CA ARG A 39 -9.91 8.54 2.73
C ARG A 39 -9.93 9.19 1.33
N ASN A 40 -9.57 8.39 0.34
CA ASN A 40 -9.68 8.73 -1.09
C ASN A 40 -10.74 7.83 -1.76
N ARG A 41 -10.67 7.65 -3.08
CA ARG A 41 -11.60 6.83 -3.87
C ARG A 41 -10.84 5.80 -4.72
N ILE A 42 -9.69 5.34 -4.24
CA ILE A 42 -8.84 4.40 -4.97
C ILE A 42 -9.52 3.04 -5.01
N ASP A 43 -9.68 2.49 -6.21
CA ASP A 43 -10.39 1.21 -6.44
C ASP A 43 -9.43 0.01 -6.53
N LYS A 44 -8.18 0.25 -6.95
CA LYS A 44 -7.17 -0.81 -7.19
C LYS A 44 -5.77 -0.36 -6.81
N ILE A 45 -4.94 -1.32 -6.46
CA ILE A 45 -3.48 -1.18 -6.44
C ILE A 45 -2.93 -1.94 -7.63
N LEU A 46 -2.32 -1.23 -8.57
CA LEU A 46 -1.77 -1.77 -9.81
C LEU A 46 -0.31 -2.17 -9.64
N LYS A 47 0.17 -3.06 -10.52
CA LYS A 47 1.54 -3.58 -10.48
C LYS A 47 2.62 -2.50 -10.35
N ASP A 48 2.45 -1.41 -11.09
CA ASP A 48 3.46 -0.34 -11.21
C ASP A 48 3.21 0.85 -10.25
N ASP A 49 2.19 0.80 -9.38
CA ASP A 49 1.81 1.94 -8.53
C ASP A 49 2.91 2.35 -7.52
N PHE A 50 3.71 1.37 -7.10
CA PHE A 50 4.83 1.56 -6.16
C PHE A 50 6.19 1.23 -6.76
N LYS A 51 6.28 1.21 -8.08
CA LYS A 51 7.54 0.99 -8.79
C LYS A 51 8.58 2.02 -8.36
N ASP A 52 9.84 1.57 -8.25
CA ASP A 52 11.01 2.38 -7.89
C ASP A 52 11.10 2.83 -6.40
N TYR A 53 10.15 2.46 -5.53
CA TYR A 53 10.18 2.80 -4.10
C TYR A 53 10.71 1.71 -3.18
N GLY A 54 11.29 0.66 -3.75
CA GLY A 54 11.54 -0.58 -3.03
C GLY A 54 12.39 -0.46 -1.77
N SER A 55 13.43 0.37 -1.84
CA SER A 55 14.36 0.60 -0.74
C SER A 55 13.94 1.74 0.20
N THR A 56 12.80 2.39 -0.03
CA THR A 56 12.44 3.63 0.66
C THR A 56 11.09 3.61 1.32
N LEU A 57 10.02 3.16 0.65
CA LEU A 57 8.67 3.16 1.25
C LEU A 57 8.59 2.17 2.41
N GLN A 58 8.27 2.69 3.59
CA GLN A 58 8.11 1.93 4.83
C GLN A 58 6.66 1.93 5.33
N PHE A 59 5.93 3.02 5.10
CA PHE A 59 4.55 3.21 5.56
C PHE A 59 3.63 3.57 4.40
N ILE A 60 2.58 2.78 4.21
CA ILE A 60 1.54 3.04 3.21
C ILE A 60 0.18 3.05 3.91
N TYR A 61 -0.48 4.21 3.87
CA TYR A 61 -1.81 4.40 4.45
C TYR A 61 -2.86 4.47 3.34
N LEU A 62 -3.69 3.44 3.24
CA LEU A 62 -4.74 3.30 2.24
C LEU A 62 -6.12 3.08 2.88
N GLN A 63 -6.26 3.30 4.19
CA GLN A 63 -7.53 3.10 4.89
C GLN A 63 -8.66 3.95 4.29
N GLU A 64 -9.89 3.46 4.41
CA GLU A 64 -11.09 4.17 3.97
C GLU A 64 -11.05 4.56 2.48
N ASN A 65 -10.54 3.66 1.63
CA ASN A 65 -10.63 3.77 0.16
C ASN A 65 -11.73 2.82 -0.36
N ARG A 66 -11.64 2.40 -1.63
CA ARG A 66 -12.60 1.49 -2.28
C ARG A 66 -11.89 0.28 -2.87
N ILE A 67 -10.69 -0.02 -2.36
CA ILE A 67 -9.79 -1.00 -2.93
C ILE A 67 -10.45 -2.36 -2.88
N HIS A 68 -10.70 -2.93 -4.05
CA HIS A 68 -11.26 -4.27 -4.19
C HIS A 68 -10.31 -5.22 -4.91
N THR A 69 -9.17 -4.73 -5.38
CA THR A 69 -8.15 -5.52 -6.09
C THR A 69 -6.76 -4.99 -5.80
N ILE A 70 -5.87 -5.91 -5.43
CA ILE A 70 -4.42 -5.71 -5.44
C ILE A 70 -3.91 -6.61 -6.57
N GLU A 71 -3.28 -6.03 -7.58
CA GLU A 71 -2.75 -6.81 -8.70
C GLU A 71 -1.60 -7.70 -8.24
N MET A 72 -1.42 -8.82 -8.96
CA MET A 72 -0.29 -9.70 -8.73
C MET A 72 1.02 -8.92 -8.87
N ASN A 73 1.91 -9.06 -7.88
CA ASN A 73 3.19 -8.37 -7.81
C ASN A 73 3.11 -6.84 -7.62
N ALA A 74 1.96 -6.26 -7.28
CA ALA A 74 1.87 -4.83 -6.97
C ALA A 74 2.71 -4.39 -5.77
N LEU A 75 3.09 -5.34 -4.91
CA LEU A 75 3.94 -5.13 -3.75
C LEU A 75 5.32 -5.80 -3.92
N SER A 76 5.67 -6.31 -5.12
CA SER A 76 6.85 -7.18 -5.27
C SER A 76 8.19 -6.47 -5.12
N GLU A 77 8.21 -5.16 -5.34
CA GLU A 77 9.44 -4.37 -5.25
C GLU A 77 9.61 -3.71 -3.88
N LEU A 78 8.64 -3.82 -2.96
CA LEU A 78 8.61 -3.07 -1.70
C LEU A 78 9.46 -3.71 -0.58
N ASP A 79 10.76 -3.82 -0.83
CA ASP A 79 11.76 -4.46 0.03
C ASP A 79 11.94 -3.81 1.42
N SER A 80 11.41 -2.62 1.64
CA SER A 80 11.49 -1.88 2.93
C SER A 80 10.13 -1.70 3.62
N LEU A 81 9.05 -2.23 3.05
CA LEU A 81 7.70 -2.01 3.58
C LEU A 81 7.51 -2.69 4.93
N GLY A 82 7.33 -1.88 5.98
CA GLY A 82 7.05 -2.38 7.33
C GLY A 82 5.56 -2.30 7.71
N TRP A 83 4.83 -1.31 7.20
CA TRP A 83 3.45 -1.04 7.62
C TRP A 83 2.54 -0.80 6.43
N LEU A 84 1.55 -1.67 6.27
CA LEU A 84 0.52 -1.56 5.24
C LEU A 84 -0.86 -1.49 5.89
N TYR A 85 -1.50 -0.33 5.79
CA TYR A 85 -2.83 -0.14 6.35
C TYR A 85 -3.88 -0.08 5.25
N LEU A 86 -4.73 -1.09 5.22
CA LEU A 86 -5.76 -1.29 4.20
C LEU A 86 -7.17 -1.29 4.78
N SER A 87 -7.36 -0.98 6.06
CA SER A 87 -8.67 -1.11 6.70
C SER A 87 -9.79 -0.29 6.07
N PHE A 88 -11.01 -0.79 6.17
CA PHE A 88 -12.23 -0.20 5.60
C PHE A 88 -12.15 0.02 4.08
N ASN A 89 -11.60 -0.95 3.36
CA ASN A 89 -11.69 -1.09 1.91
C ASN A 89 -12.75 -2.13 1.53
N LYS A 90 -12.64 -2.70 0.33
CA LYS A 90 -13.61 -3.62 -0.28
C LYS A 90 -12.96 -4.91 -0.76
N LEU A 91 -11.84 -5.30 -0.15
CA LEU A 91 -11.19 -6.57 -0.47
C LEU A 91 -12.12 -7.71 -0.04
N SER A 92 -12.43 -8.59 -0.99
CA SER A 92 -13.29 -9.76 -0.77
C SER A 92 -12.51 -11.07 -0.81
N VAL A 93 -11.37 -11.06 -1.51
CA VAL A 93 -10.45 -12.19 -1.63
C VAL A 93 -9.04 -11.64 -1.46
N VAL A 94 -8.31 -12.21 -0.52
CA VAL A 94 -6.87 -12.02 -0.33
C VAL A 94 -6.27 -13.41 -0.36
N SER A 95 -5.34 -13.64 -1.29
CA SER A 95 -4.60 -14.90 -1.35
C SER A 95 -3.25 -14.74 -0.64
N ASN A 96 -2.64 -15.84 -0.21
CA ASN A 96 -1.31 -15.80 0.43
C ASN A 96 -0.26 -15.16 -0.47
N GLU A 97 -0.41 -15.32 -1.79
CA GLU A 97 0.46 -14.75 -2.81
C GLU A 97 0.36 -13.22 -2.89
N THR A 98 -0.72 -12.61 -2.37
CA THR A 98 -0.93 -11.16 -2.40
C THR A 98 0.14 -10.40 -1.63
N PHE A 99 0.57 -10.97 -0.49
CA PHE A 99 1.56 -10.35 0.41
C PHE A 99 2.89 -11.09 0.47
N HIS A 100 3.03 -12.21 -0.25
CA HIS A 100 4.22 -13.08 -0.20
C HIS A 100 5.54 -12.33 -0.35
N SER A 101 5.59 -11.31 -1.22
CA SER A 101 6.81 -10.55 -1.49
C SER A 101 7.24 -9.61 -0.37
N VAL A 102 6.36 -9.30 0.58
CA VAL A 102 6.61 -8.37 1.67
C VAL A 102 6.50 -9.05 3.05
N LEU A 103 6.39 -10.38 3.11
CA LEU A 103 6.24 -11.10 4.39
C LEU A 103 7.46 -10.99 5.29
N ASP A 104 8.66 -10.93 4.71
CA ASP A 104 9.91 -10.85 5.46
C ASP A 104 10.17 -9.44 6.02
N THR A 105 9.45 -8.44 5.52
CA THR A 105 9.67 -7.02 5.82
C THR A 105 8.52 -6.39 6.61
N LEU A 106 7.28 -6.90 6.42
CA LEU A 106 6.10 -6.42 7.12
C LEU A 106 6.19 -6.65 8.62
N GLN A 107 6.04 -5.57 9.38
CA GLN A 107 5.86 -5.56 10.82
C GLN A 107 4.37 -5.51 11.19
N ALA A 108 3.55 -4.85 10.37
CA ALA A 108 2.11 -4.75 10.59
C ALA A 108 1.33 -4.67 9.29
N ILE A 109 0.23 -5.41 9.22
CA ILE A 109 -0.80 -5.25 8.20
C ILE A 109 -2.17 -5.10 8.87
N ASP A 110 -2.93 -4.07 8.47
CA ASP A 110 -4.29 -3.84 8.95
C ASP A 110 -5.30 -4.10 7.82
N LEU A 111 -6.03 -5.20 7.93
CA LEU A 111 -7.13 -5.61 7.04
C LEU A 111 -8.49 -5.55 7.74
N SER A 112 -8.62 -4.76 8.82
CA SER A 112 -9.88 -4.64 9.54
C SER A 112 -10.96 -3.97 8.67
N GLY A 113 -12.20 -4.43 8.76
CA GLY A 113 -13.31 -3.83 8.01
C GLY A 113 -13.34 -4.17 6.51
N GLU A 114 -12.48 -5.07 6.03
CA GLU A 114 -12.60 -5.66 4.69
C GLU A 114 -13.82 -6.59 4.58
N CYS A 115 -14.34 -6.77 3.37
CA CYS A 115 -15.45 -7.68 3.07
C CYS A 115 -14.96 -9.12 2.80
N LEU A 116 -13.96 -9.59 3.55
CA LEU A 116 -13.38 -10.92 3.33
C LEU A 116 -14.43 -12.00 3.59
N ASN A 117 -14.74 -12.79 2.56
CA ASN A 117 -15.60 -13.95 2.75
C ASN A 117 -14.88 -14.94 3.68
N SER A 118 -15.51 -15.25 4.81
CA SER A 118 -14.94 -16.10 5.85
C SER A 118 -14.80 -17.55 5.35
N PHE A 119 -13.71 -17.90 4.67
CA PHE A 119 -13.27 -19.31 4.54
C PHE A 119 -11.77 -19.51 4.23
N LEU A 120 -10.98 -18.44 4.13
CA LEU A 120 -9.51 -18.50 4.22
C LEU A 120 -9.06 -17.34 5.08
N THR A 121 -9.29 -17.48 6.40
CA THR A 121 -8.63 -16.64 7.39
C THR A 121 -7.13 -16.82 7.17
N VAL A 122 -6.44 -15.76 6.78
CA VAL A 122 -4.98 -15.65 6.89
C VAL A 122 -4.66 -15.78 8.38
N VAL A 123 -4.55 -17.02 8.83
CA VAL A 123 -3.97 -17.38 10.12
C VAL A 123 -2.48 -17.47 9.87
N LEU A 124 -1.74 -16.65 10.63
CA LEU A 124 -0.28 -16.46 10.70
C LEU A 124 0.25 -15.36 9.78
N LEU A 125 1.25 -14.62 10.31
CA LEU A 125 1.86 -13.38 9.83
C LEU A 125 1.15 -12.14 10.43
N ILE A 126 1.09 -11.95 11.74
CA ILE A 126 2.22 -11.53 12.59
C ILE A 126 1.85 -11.86 14.04
N THR A 127 2.51 -12.84 14.64
CA THR A 127 2.81 -12.92 16.08
C THR A 127 3.85 -14.02 16.23
N ASP A 128 4.95 -13.71 16.92
CA ASP A 128 6.10 -14.55 17.31
C ASP A 128 6.00 -16.07 17.06
#